data_AF-A0A845Z2T6-F1
#
_entry.id   AF-A0A845Z2T6-F1
#
_cell.length_a   1.000
_cell.length_b   1.000
_cell.length_c   1.000
_cell.angle_alpha   90.00
_cell.angle_beta   90.00
_cell.angle_gamma   90.00
#
_symmetry.space_group_name_H-M   'P 1'
#
loop_
_entity.id
_entity.type
_entity.pdbx_description
1 polymer ?
#
loop_
_entity_poly.entity_id
_entity_poly.type
_entity_poly.pdbx_seq_one_letter_code
_entity_poly.pdbx_strand_id
1 'polypeptide(L)'
;MIKALTPIYGCFCLALGLSLATIHIYMAILHRLLQLFWIIGTITTIILAINSSQSLLLVVYTNPITILGVGFTFAALTGIYFKEAFCFNRLETKFLTPLVPFLLLSHLVGFLSLEVKEFLLGIWAFLFIVFAMRKVFQAIPPDIGDKSVFEYLHKKQEEVAHS
;
A
#
# COMPACT_ATOMS: atom_id res chain seq x y z
N MET A 1 -24.52 4.65 -6.77
CA MET A 1 -23.56 3.91 -5.94
C MET A 1 -22.15 3.88 -6.54
N ILE A 2 -21.96 3.39 -7.77
CA ILE A 2 -20.62 3.20 -8.37
C ILE A 2 -19.83 4.51 -8.58
N LYS A 3 -20.49 5.64 -8.88
CA LYS A 3 -19.83 6.95 -9.06
C LYS A 3 -19.13 7.48 -7.80
N ALA A 4 -19.60 7.11 -6.60
CA ALA A 4 -18.97 7.51 -5.34
C ALA A 4 -17.66 6.76 -5.06
N LEU A 5 -17.40 5.65 -5.77
CA LEU A 5 -16.23 4.83 -5.51
C LEU A 5 -14.93 5.49 -5.99
N THR A 6 -14.98 6.26 -7.08
CA THR A 6 -13.83 7.01 -7.60
C THR A 6 -13.26 8.01 -6.58
N PRO A 7 -14.06 8.92 -5.97
CA PRO A 7 -13.53 9.84 -4.97
C PRO A 7 -13.09 9.12 -3.68
N ILE A 8 -13.76 8.03 -3.27
CA ILE A 8 -13.32 7.22 -2.12
C ILE A 8 -11.94 6.61 -2.41
N TYR A 9 -11.74 6.05 -3.60
CA TYR A 9 -10.45 5.49 -4.02
C TYR A 9 -9.37 6.58 -4.11
N GLY A 10 -9.71 7.78 -4.59
CA GLY A 10 -8.82 8.94 -4.56
C GLY A 10 -8.40 9.32 -3.14
N CYS A 11 -9.34 9.36 -2.20
CA CYS A 11 -9.05 9.61 -0.79
C CYS A 11 -8.14 8.52 -0.20
N PHE A 12 -8.40 7.26 -0.52
CA PHE A 12 -7.53 6.13 -0.13
C PHE A 12 -6.10 6.30 -0.67
N CYS A 13 -5.93 6.66 -1.95
CA CYS A 13 -4.63 6.94 -2.54
C CYS A 13 -3.88 8.06 -1.80
N LEU A 14 -4.57 9.14 -1.43
CA LEU A 14 -3.96 10.24 -0.67
C LEU A 14 -3.56 9.82 0.75
N ALA A 15 -4.44 9.09 1.45
CA ALA A 15 -4.17 8.57 2.78
C ALA A 15 -2.98 7.60 2.77
N LEU A 16 -2.88 6.74 1.75
CA LEU A 16 -1.75 5.84 1.54
C LEU A 16 -0.45 6.62 1.30
N GLY A 17 -0.48 7.67 0.49
CA GLY A 17 0.67 8.54 0.25
C GLY A 17 1.15 9.24 1.51
N LEU A 18 0.22 9.80 2.29
CA LEU A 18 0.54 10.43 3.58
C LEU A 18 1.11 9.40 4.57
N SER A 19 0.55 8.19 4.60
CA SER A 19 1.10 7.09 5.41
C SER A 19 2.53 6.76 4.97
N LEU A 20 2.82 6.67 3.66
CA LEU A 20 4.17 6.40 3.17
C LEU A 20 5.14 7.55 3.45
N ALA A 21 4.67 8.80 3.47
CA ALA A 21 5.50 9.95 3.79
C ALA A 21 5.87 10.02 5.29
N THR A 22 4.97 9.56 6.16
CA THR A 22 5.14 9.64 7.63
C THR A 22 5.76 8.39 8.25
N ILE A 23 5.59 7.24 7.61
CA ILE A 23 6.07 5.96 8.13
C ILE A 23 7.60 5.87 8.05
N HIS A 24 8.22 5.46 9.15
CA HIS A 24 9.65 5.17 9.14
C HIS A 24 9.88 3.73 8.72
N ILE A 25 10.53 3.55 7.58
CA ILE A 25 10.95 2.26 7.06
C ILE A 25 12.47 2.24 7.09
N TYR A 26 13.05 1.37 7.93
CA TYR A 26 14.49 1.26 8.13
C TYR A 26 15.25 0.99 6.81
N MET A 27 14.63 0.22 5.91
CA MET A 27 15.19 -0.08 4.60
C MET A 27 14.84 1.01 3.58
N ALA A 28 15.75 1.97 3.40
CA ALA A 28 15.55 3.12 2.50
C ALA A 28 15.22 2.72 1.04
N ILE A 29 15.81 1.64 0.52
CA ILE A 29 15.52 1.14 -0.84
C ILE A 29 14.07 0.69 -0.95
N LEU A 30 13.59 -0.11 0.02
CA LEU A 30 12.20 -0.56 0.05
C LEU A 30 11.25 0.63 0.13
N HIS A 31 11.53 1.60 1.01
CA HIS A 31 10.70 2.80 1.15
C HIS A 31 10.55 3.57 -0.16
N ARG A 32 11.66 3.81 -0.87
CA ARG A 32 11.65 4.50 -2.17
C ARG A 32 10.88 3.72 -3.24
N LEU A 33 11.03 2.40 -3.28
CA LEU A 33 10.26 1.55 -4.21
C LEU A 33 8.75 1.65 -3.94
N LEU A 34 8.33 1.65 -2.66
CA LEU A 34 6.92 1.80 -2.31
C LEU A 34 6.38 3.19 -2.68
N GLN A 35 7.18 4.25 -2.52
CA GLN A 35 6.81 5.59 -2.98
C GLN A 35 6.66 5.64 -4.51
N LEU A 36 7.56 4.99 -5.26
CA LEU A 36 7.44 4.88 -6.73
C LEU A 36 6.18 4.11 -7.12
N PHE A 37 5.89 2.98 -6.48
CA PHE A 37 4.66 2.23 -6.73
C PHE A 37 3.41 3.06 -6.44
N TRP A 38 3.42 3.83 -5.35
CA TRP A 38 2.33 4.77 -5.06
C TRP A 38 2.19 5.85 -6.13
N ILE A 39 3.28 6.47 -6.58
CA ILE A 39 3.27 7.50 -7.64
C ILE A 39 2.70 6.91 -8.94
N ILE A 40 3.21 5.76 -9.39
CA ILE A 40 2.74 5.11 -10.64
C ILE A 40 1.25 4.78 -10.54
N GLY A 41 0.82 4.22 -9.41
CA GLY A 41 -0.58 3.85 -9.19
C GLY A 41 -1.51 5.06 -9.16
N THR A 42 -1.10 6.15 -8.48
CA THR A 42 -1.90 7.38 -8.40
C THR A 42 -1.98 8.11 -9.73
N ILE A 43 -0.87 8.24 -10.47
CA ILE A 43 -0.85 8.84 -11.81
C ILE A 43 -1.76 8.03 -12.76
N THR A 44 -1.63 6.70 -12.77
CA THR A 44 -2.51 5.85 -13.60
C THR A 44 -3.97 6.08 -13.24
N THR A 45 -4.29 6.12 -11.95
CA THR A 45 -5.66 6.35 -11.47
C THR A 45 -6.21 7.69 -11.97
N ILE A 46 -5.43 8.76 -11.91
CA ILE A 46 -5.81 10.09 -12.39
C ILE A 46 -6.04 10.06 -13.90
N ILE A 47 -5.12 9.45 -14.66
CA ILE A 47 -5.24 9.31 -16.12
C ILE A 47 -6.53 8.56 -16.46
N LEU A 48 -6.82 7.44 -15.80
CA LEU A 48 -8.05 6.68 -16.04
C LEU A 48 -9.29 7.48 -15.65
N ALA A 49 -9.27 8.18 -14.51
CA ALA A 49 -10.41 8.97 -14.03
C ALA A 49 -10.75 10.15 -14.95
N ILE A 50 -9.76 10.77 -15.61
CA ILE A 50 -9.97 11.89 -16.54
C ILE A 50 -10.38 11.39 -17.93
N ASN A 51 -9.78 10.31 -18.42
CA ASN A 51 -9.98 9.85 -19.80
C ASN A 51 -11.20 8.93 -19.98
N SER A 52 -11.75 8.38 -18.90
CA SER A 52 -12.91 7.48 -18.98
C SER A 52 -14.20 8.18 -18.55
N SER A 53 -15.24 8.04 -19.38
CA SER A 53 -16.61 8.45 -19.04
C SER A 53 -17.30 7.47 -18.07
N GLN A 54 -16.67 6.31 -17.85
CA GLN A 54 -17.13 5.25 -16.98
C GLN A 54 -16.46 5.36 -15.60
N SER A 55 -17.06 4.72 -14.59
CA SER A 55 -16.43 4.63 -13.27
C SER A 55 -15.14 3.81 -13.30
N LEU A 56 -14.14 4.20 -12.50
CA LEU A 56 -12.84 3.53 -12.40
C LEU A 56 -12.95 2.02 -12.20
N LEU A 57 -13.88 1.57 -11.33
CA LEU A 57 -14.10 0.15 -11.06
C LEU A 57 -14.50 -0.62 -12.32
N LEU A 58 -15.38 -0.06 -13.14
CA LEU A 58 -15.85 -0.70 -14.36
C LEU A 58 -14.72 -0.79 -15.40
N VAL A 59 -13.89 0.25 -15.50
CA VAL A 59 -12.73 0.27 -16.39
C VAL A 59 -11.72 -0.80 -15.98
N VAL A 60 -11.45 -0.94 -14.68
CA VAL A 60 -10.52 -1.95 -14.17
C VAL A 60 -11.06 -3.36 -14.36
N TYR A 61 -12.35 -3.57 -14.10
CA TYR A 61 -13.01 -4.87 -14.26
C TYR A 61 -13.05 -5.34 -15.71
N THR A 62 -13.28 -4.40 -16.65
CA THR A 62 -13.37 -4.71 -18.08
C THR A 62 -12.02 -4.85 -18.76
N ASN A 63 -10.98 -4.21 -18.23
CA ASN A 63 -9.64 -4.19 -18.82
C ASN A 63 -8.59 -4.63 -17.79
N PRO A 64 -8.28 -5.94 -17.68
CA PRO A 64 -7.33 -6.47 -16.70
C PRO A 64 -5.92 -5.85 -16.78
N ILE A 65 -5.50 -5.39 -17.97
CA ILE A 65 -4.21 -4.72 -18.19
C ILE A 65 -4.08 -3.45 -17.34
N THR A 66 -5.18 -2.78 -16.98
CA THR A 66 -5.16 -1.59 -16.13
C THR A 66 -4.62 -1.87 -14.71
N ILE A 67 -4.62 -3.15 -14.28
CA ILE A 67 -3.96 -3.58 -13.04
C ILE A 67 -2.45 -3.32 -13.07
N LEU A 68 -1.82 -3.33 -14.24
CA LEU A 68 -0.40 -2.98 -14.35
C LEU A 68 -0.11 -1.52 -14.00
N GLY A 69 -1.11 -0.66 -13.84
CA GLY A 69 -0.93 0.67 -13.28
C GLY A 69 -1.59 0.80 -11.90
N VAL A 70 -2.91 0.59 -11.82
CA VAL A 70 -3.68 0.74 -10.56
C VAL A 70 -3.23 -0.26 -9.48
N GLY A 71 -2.79 -1.45 -9.89
CA GLY A 71 -2.25 -2.48 -9.01
C GLY A 71 -0.98 -2.05 -8.27
N PHE A 72 -0.21 -1.08 -8.78
CA PHE A 72 0.95 -0.55 -8.07
C PHE A 72 0.56 0.19 -6.78
N THR A 73 -0.64 0.78 -6.70
CA THR A 73 -1.15 1.33 -5.43
C THR A 73 -1.27 0.22 -4.37
N PHE A 74 -1.77 -0.95 -4.75
CA PHE A 74 -1.90 -2.11 -3.87
C PHE A 74 -0.56 -2.79 -3.59
N ALA A 75 0.40 -2.74 -4.53
CA ALA A 75 1.78 -3.15 -4.28
C ALA A 75 2.45 -2.27 -3.23
N ALA A 76 2.23 -0.95 -3.27
CA ALA A 76 2.71 -0.02 -2.24
C ALA A 76 2.10 -0.34 -0.87
N LEU A 77 0.79 -0.61 -0.82
CA LEU A 77 0.09 -1.05 0.39
C LEU A 77 0.64 -2.37 0.94
N THR A 78 0.99 -3.32 0.07
CA THR A 78 1.60 -4.60 0.45
C THR A 78 2.92 -4.40 1.21
N GLY A 79 3.70 -3.39 0.84
CA GLY A 79 4.91 -3.04 1.58
C GLY A 79 4.67 -2.52 2.99
N ILE A 80 3.53 -1.85 3.23
CA ILE A 80 3.14 -1.44 4.59
C ILE A 80 2.78 -2.68 5.42
N TYR A 81 2.02 -3.62 4.86
CA TYR A 81 1.73 -4.89 5.54
C TYR A 81 3.01 -5.65 5.85
N PHE A 82 3.95 -5.68 4.91
CA PHE A 82 5.26 -6.30 5.11
C PHE A 82 6.00 -5.65 6.29
N LYS A 83 6.13 -4.31 6.34
CA LYS A 83 6.74 -3.61 7.49
C LYS A 83 6.09 -4.07 8.80
N GLU A 84 4.77 -4.04 8.86
CA GLU A 84 4.02 -4.34 10.07
C GLU A 84 4.12 -5.80 10.49
N ALA A 85 4.19 -6.73 9.53
CA ALA A 85 4.42 -8.15 9.79
C ALA A 85 5.81 -8.39 10.42
N PHE A 86 6.83 -7.69 9.96
CA PHE A 86 8.20 -7.83 10.48
C PHE A 86 8.44 -7.05 11.77
N CYS A 87 7.94 -5.81 11.88
CA CYS A 87 8.15 -4.95 13.04
C CYS A 87 7.28 -5.33 14.24
N PHE A 88 6.02 -5.74 14.01
CA PHE A 88 5.04 -5.98 15.08
C PHE A 88 4.50 -7.41 15.12
N ASN A 89 5.00 -8.31 14.25
CA ASN A 89 4.62 -9.72 14.22
C ASN A 89 3.11 -9.98 14.10
N ARG A 90 2.38 -9.08 13.42
CA ARG A 90 0.92 -9.14 13.30
C ARG A 90 0.49 -10.26 12.36
N LEU A 91 -0.52 -11.02 12.77
CA LEU A 91 -1.00 -12.16 11.98
C LEU A 91 -1.73 -11.70 10.72
N GLU A 92 -2.59 -10.70 10.85
CA GLU A 92 -3.38 -10.16 9.74
C GLU A 92 -2.50 -9.68 8.58
N THR A 93 -1.38 -9.00 8.89
CA THR A 93 -0.49 -8.48 7.86
C THR A 93 0.34 -9.59 7.21
N LYS A 94 0.70 -10.66 7.93
CA LYS A 94 1.35 -11.85 7.35
C LYS A 94 0.48 -12.54 6.31
N PHE A 95 -0.84 -12.54 6.48
CA PHE A 95 -1.77 -13.06 5.48
C PHE A 95 -2.02 -12.06 4.36
N LEU A 96 -2.16 -10.76 4.69
CA LEU A 96 -2.40 -9.71 3.71
C LEU A 96 -1.24 -9.54 2.71
N THR A 97 0.01 -9.66 3.17
CA THR A 97 1.22 -9.48 2.34
C THR A 97 1.27 -10.40 1.12
N PRO A 98 1.06 -11.72 1.21
CA PRO A 98 0.98 -12.60 0.04
C PRO A 98 -0.39 -12.55 -0.65
N LEU A 99 -1.47 -12.29 0.07
CA LEU A 99 -2.83 -12.33 -0.47
C LEU A 99 -3.07 -11.26 -1.55
N VAL A 100 -2.62 -10.02 -1.32
CA VAL A 100 -2.78 -8.92 -2.29
C VAL A 100 -2.08 -9.19 -3.63
N PRO A 101 -0.77 -9.46 -3.70
CA PRO A 101 -0.10 -9.73 -4.96
C PRO A 101 -0.66 -10.98 -5.64
N PHE A 102 -1.05 -12.01 -4.88
CA PHE A 102 -1.71 -13.19 -5.43
C PHE A 102 -3.04 -12.84 -6.12
N LEU A 103 -3.89 -12.03 -5.48
CA LEU A 103 -5.15 -11.58 -6.06
C LEU A 103 -4.95 -10.77 -7.34
N LEU A 104 -4.02 -9.82 -7.34
CA LEU A 104 -3.72 -8.99 -8.51
C LEU A 104 -3.20 -9.82 -9.68
N LEU A 105 -2.23 -10.72 -9.42
CA LEU A 105 -1.70 -11.63 -10.44
C LEU A 105 -2.76 -12.58 -10.98
N SER A 106 -3.62 -13.10 -10.10
CA SER A 106 -4.70 -13.98 -10.52
C SER A 106 -5.76 -13.29 -11.38
N HIS A 107 -6.02 -12.01 -11.13
CA HIS A 107 -6.92 -11.23 -11.96
C HIS A 107 -6.27 -10.91 -13.31
N LEU A 108 -4.97 -10.57 -13.33
CA LEU A 108 -4.23 -10.29 -14.56
C LEU A 108 -4.10 -11.51 -15.47
N VAL A 109 -3.77 -12.68 -14.90
CA VAL A 109 -3.58 -13.94 -15.65
C VAL A 109 -4.92 -14.62 -15.95
N GLY A 110 -5.96 -14.34 -15.17
CA GLY A 110 -7.29 -14.90 -15.38
C GLY A 110 -7.46 -16.36 -14.96
N PHE A 111 -6.51 -16.95 -14.21
CA PHE A 111 -6.53 -18.38 -13.88
C PHE A 111 -7.52 -18.78 -12.76
N LEU A 112 -7.98 -17.83 -11.96
CA LEU A 112 -8.90 -18.05 -10.83
C LEU A 112 -10.36 -17.78 -11.22
N SER A 113 -11.28 -18.63 -10.76
CA SER A 113 -12.72 -18.43 -10.92
C SER A 113 -13.21 -17.21 -10.15
N LEU A 114 -14.35 -16.65 -10.57
CA LEU A 114 -14.93 -15.46 -9.94
C LEU A 114 -15.27 -15.69 -8.46
N GLU A 115 -15.88 -16.83 -8.14
CA GLU A 115 -16.26 -17.22 -6.78
C GLU A 115 -15.07 -17.22 -5.81
N VAL A 116 -13.92 -17.76 -6.25
CA VAL A 116 -12.72 -17.79 -5.41
C VAL A 116 -12.12 -16.39 -5.25
N LYS A 117 -12.14 -15.57 -6.31
CA LYS A 117 -11.70 -14.17 -6.22
C LYS A 117 -12.54 -13.38 -5.23
N GLU A 118 -13.86 -13.52 -5.26
CA GLU A 118 -14.78 -12.86 -4.33
C GLU A 118 -14.56 -13.31 -2.89
N PHE A 119 -14.42 -14.62 -2.66
CA PHE A 119 -14.13 -15.16 -1.33
C PHE A 119 -12.81 -14.62 -0.75
N LEU A 120 -11.74 -14.65 -1.55
CA LEU A 120 -10.44 -14.13 -1.15
C LEU A 120 -10.46 -12.61 -0.94
N LEU A 121 -11.24 -11.88 -1.74
CA LEU A 121 -11.44 -10.44 -1.57
C LEU A 121 -12.20 -10.13 -0.27
N GLY A 122 -13.17 -10.98 0.10
CA GLY A 122 -13.86 -10.90 1.39
C GLY A 122 -12.91 -11.11 2.57
N ILE A 123 -12.02 -12.10 2.49
CA ILE A 123 -10.95 -12.30 3.48
C ILE A 123 -10.04 -11.07 3.56
N TRP A 124 -9.61 -10.55 2.41
CA TRP A 124 -8.78 -9.35 2.35
C TRP A 124 -9.46 -8.15 3.02
N ALA A 125 -10.73 -7.90 2.72
CA ALA A 125 -11.49 -6.78 3.29
C ALA A 125 -11.62 -6.90 4.81
N PHE A 126 -11.93 -8.09 5.32
CA PHE A 126 -12.02 -8.34 6.76
C PHE A 126 -10.67 -8.08 7.47
N LEU A 127 -9.58 -8.67 6.96
CA LEU A 127 -8.25 -8.49 7.53
C LEU A 127 -7.78 -7.02 7.42
N PHE A 128 -8.12 -6.34 6.34
CA PHE A 128 -7.79 -4.93 6.17
C PHE A 128 -8.49 -4.03 7.18
N ILE A 129 -9.76 -4.31 7.52
CA ILE A 129 -10.49 -3.60 8.58
C ILE A 129 -9.80 -3.83 9.93
N VAL A 130 -9.45 -5.08 10.26
CA VAL A 130 -8.71 -5.40 11.50
C VAL A 130 -7.39 -4.64 11.57
N PHE A 131 -6.63 -4.63 10.46
CA PHE A 131 -5.40 -3.87 10.33
C PHE A 131 -5.61 -2.36 10.54
N ALA A 132 -6.59 -1.77 9.84
CA ALA A 132 -6.88 -0.34 9.92
C ALA A 132 -7.29 0.08 11.34
N MET A 133 -8.17 -0.69 11.99
CA MET A 133 -8.59 -0.43 13.37
C MET A 133 -7.39 -0.44 14.33
N ARG A 134 -6.50 -1.42 14.21
CA ARG A 134 -5.28 -1.50 15.05
C ARG A 134 -4.34 -0.32 14.81
N LYS A 135 -4.20 0.13 13.56
CA LYS A 135 -3.40 1.31 13.21
C LYS A 135 -3.94 2.58 13.86
N VAL A 136 -5.26 2.74 13.97
CA VAL A 136 -5.88 3.91 14.62
C VAL A 136 -5.57 3.99 16.11
N PHE A 137 -5.49 2.86 16.82
CA PHE A 137 -5.20 2.82 18.26
C PHE A 137 -3.71 2.67 18.59
N GLN A 138 -2.84 2.55 17.59
CA GLN A 138 -1.41 2.34 17.80
C GLN A 138 -0.72 3.65 18.24
N ALA A 139 0.18 3.54 19.23
CA ALA A 139 1.00 4.67 19.64
C ALA A 139 1.92 5.15 18.50
N ILE A 140 2.06 6.47 18.38
CA ILE A 140 2.85 7.13 17.32
C ILE A 140 4.37 6.83 17.39
N PRO A 141 5.03 6.81 18.58
CA PRO A 141 6.50 6.67 18.66
C PRO A 141 7.09 5.42 17.96
N PRO A 142 6.54 4.20 18.11
CA PRO A 142 7.09 3.02 17.44
C PRO A 142 6.88 3.00 15.92
N ASP A 143 6.00 3.84 15.36
CA ASP A 143 5.70 3.86 13.92
C ASP A 143 6.57 4.85 13.14
N ILE A 144 6.98 5.95 13.81
CA ILE A 144 7.89 7.00 13.30
C ILE A 144 9.37 6.67 13.58
N GLY A 145 9.65 5.79 14.55
CA GLY A 145 11.03 5.53 14.98
C GLY A 145 11.64 6.72 15.72
N ASP A 146 12.59 6.45 16.61
CA ASP A 146 13.26 7.51 17.36
C ASP A 146 14.32 8.19 16.46
N LYS A 147 13.95 9.34 15.90
CA LYS A 147 14.85 10.15 15.04
C LYS A 147 16.10 10.63 15.78
N SER A 148 16.08 10.69 17.12
CA SER A 148 17.22 11.17 17.92
C SER A 148 18.43 10.23 17.85
N VAL A 149 18.20 8.92 17.70
CA VAL A 149 19.27 7.93 17.56
C VAL A 149 20.03 8.12 16.25
N PHE A 150 19.32 8.48 15.18
CA PHE A 150 19.96 8.77 13.88
C PHE A 150 20.72 10.09 13.89
N GLU A 151 20.20 11.14 14.54
CA GLU A 151 20.96 12.38 14.74
C GLU A 151 22.25 12.15 15.54
N TYR A 152 22.19 11.32 16.57
CA TYR A 152 23.38 10.94 17.34
C TYR A 152 24.40 10.18 16.49
N LEU A 153 23.96 9.21 15.68
CA LEU A 153 24.84 8.45 14.80
C LEU A 153 25.44 9.30 13.68
N HIS A 154 24.69 10.24 13.10
CA HIS A 154 25.22 11.17 12.10
C HIS A 154 26.26 12.11 12.69
N LYS A 155 25.99 12.73 13.85
CA LYS A 155 26.99 13.56 14.54
C LYS A 155 28.28 12.80 14.82
N LYS A 156 28.17 11.55 15.27
CA LYS A 156 29.33 10.71 15.56
C LYS A 156 30.13 10.34 14.30
N GLN A 157 29.46 10.17 13.16
CA GLN A 157 30.14 9.94 11.88
C GLN A 157 30.84 11.21 11.37
N GLU A 158 30.24 12.38 11.55
CA GLU A 158 30.85 13.67 11.19
C GLU A 158 32.08 13.99 12.07
N GLU A 159 32.02 13.71 13.38
CA GLU A 159 33.15 13.87 14.30
C GLU A 159 34.35 12.98 13.93
N VAL A 160 34.10 11.74 13.51
CA VAL A 160 35.16 10.80 13.09
C VAL A 160 35.71 11.12 11.70
N ALA A 161 34.94 11.77 10.82
CA ALA A 161 35.39 12.16 9.49
C ALA A 161 36.24 13.46 9.49
N HIS A 162 36.17 14.24 10.57
CA HIS A 162 36.92 15.49 10.76
C HIS A 162 38.12 15.38 11.72
N SER A 163 38.43 14.17 12.21
CA SER A 163 39.67 13.83 12.94
C SER A 163 40.70 13.15 12.04
#